data_AF-A0A0P6W0V6-F1
#
_entry.id   AF-A0A0P6W0V6-F1
#
_cell.length_a   1.000
_cell.length_b   1.000
_cell.length_c   1.000
_cell.angle_alpha   90.00
_cell.angle_beta   90.00
_cell.angle_gamma   90.00
#
_symmetry.space_group_name_H-M   'P 1'
#
loop_
_entity.id
_entity.type
_entity.pdbx_description
1 polymer ?
#
loop_
_entity_poly.entity_id
_entity_poly.type
_entity_poly.pdbx_seq_one_letter_code
_entity_poly.pdbx_strand_id
1 'polypeptide(L)'
;MKKVLVSLVVFFVFLGLAQVASASGEYERLSGKDRFEVAANVAEDGWPSGANVVFLSNYDAFADALAATPLAYRMNAPILLTRSTNLGDTTKNKLRELSPSKVVIIGGTASVSNNVVNEVKSLGISTVERISGQNRFEVSAAIAKKMPSSSKAVVANGLTFADALAIAPYASRNGMPILLTRDDALSAPTISTLQSRNPSQVIVMGGTASVSNGVYADLLIYNPLRIGGDDRYEVAANIIEKLNLPTSTGFLATGQTFADALTGSVLAAKKNAPVLLTRNSSLPEATKEISGQKGMTNFIVLGGKASVSDSVVKAVAGPLAGKLIVVDPGHGDDDPGASDNSVIEKEVNLGVSTKLKRNLDANGAYTIMTREADTYPTLSERAALANKQGADAFISVHTNAFPSNPDVDGTETYWDDTYAAAKSQELATYINRELVDKLDTNNRGVKNVNFKVIRESTMPSVLVELAFLTNEEDAAKLKSDYYREQAAIGITNGVLTFFR
;
A
#
# COMPACT_ATOMS: atom_id res chain seq x y z
N MET A 1 63.93 35.54 -35.81
CA MET A 1 63.65 34.42 -34.87
C MET A 1 62.20 34.51 -34.41
N LYS A 2 61.32 33.66 -34.95
CA LYS A 2 59.90 33.61 -34.58
C LYS A 2 59.77 32.83 -33.26
N LYS A 3 59.24 33.46 -32.22
CA LYS A 3 58.91 32.79 -30.95
C LYS A 3 57.55 32.12 -31.10
N VAL A 4 57.53 30.79 -31.01
CA VAL A 4 56.33 29.95 -31.03
C VAL A 4 55.73 29.97 -29.62
N LEU A 5 54.47 30.38 -29.53
CA LEU A 5 53.65 30.31 -28.33
C LEU A 5 53.08 28.89 -28.22
N VAL A 6 53.54 28.11 -27.24
CA VAL A 6 52.98 26.78 -26.96
C VAL A 6 51.79 26.98 -26.02
N SER A 7 50.58 26.83 -26.56
CA SER A 7 49.34 26.83 -25.77
C SER A 7 49.14 25.45 -25.15
N LEU A 8 49.15 25.39 -23.82
CA LEU A 8 48.86 24.19 -23.03
C LEU A 8 47.34 23.96 -23.03
N VAL A 9 46.85 23.00 -23.82
CA VAL A 9 45.44 22.57 -23.79
C VAL A 9 45.29 21.54 -22.67
N VAL A 10 44.68 21.94 -21.56
CA VAL A 10 44.28 21.04 -20.48
C VAL A 10 42.97 20.35 -20.88
N PHE A 11 43.04 19.06 -21.21
CA PHE A 11 41.87 18.22 -21.45
C PHE A 11 41.24 17.86 -20.09
N PHE A 12 40.14 18.52 -19.72
CA PHE A 12 39.29 18.06 -18.64
C PHE A 12 38.47 16.87 -19.14
N VAL A 13 38.87 15.66 -18.73
CA VAL A 13 38.03 14.47 -18.87
C VAL A 13 36.90 14.59 -17.86
N PHE A 14 35.74 15.04 -18.30
CA PHE A 14 34.49 14.90 -17.56
C PHE A 14 34.15 13.40 -17.51
N LEU A 15 34.50 12.73 -16.40
CA LEU A 15 33.83 11.48 -16.04
C LEU A 15 32.38 11.83 -15.69
N GLY A 16 31.49 11.63 -16.65
CA GLY A 16 30.06 11.64 -16.40
C GLY A 16 29.73 10.52 -15.42
N LEU A 17 29.46 10.86 -14.15
CA LEU A 17 28.73 9.99 -13.26
C LEU A 17 27.34 9.83 -13.86
N ALA A 18 27.11 8.70 -14.53
CA ALA A 18 25.76 8.30 -14.91
C ALA A 18 24.92 8.24 -13.63
N GLN A 19 23.95 9.14 -13.50
CA GLN A 19 22.87 8.94 -12.54
C GLN A 19 22.16 7.66 -12.95
N VAL A 20 22.38 6.60 -12.17
CA VAL A 20 21.66 5.35 -12.30
C VAL A 20 20.21 5.63 -11.89
N ALA A 21 19.35 5.85 -12.88
CA ALA A 21 17.91 5.89 -12.67
C ALA A 21 17.46 4.46 -12.38
N SER A 22 17.36 4.12 -11.09
CA SER A 22 16.67 2.92 -10.64
C SER A 22 15.18 3.10 -10.96
N ALA A 23 14.55 2.09 -11.56
CA ALA A 23 13.09 2.03 -11.64
C ALA A 23 12.51 1.71 -10.24
N SER A 24 12.63 2.66 -9.30
CA SER A 24 11.93 2.61 -8.02
C SER A 24 10.44 2.87 -8.22
N GLY A 25 9.58 2.31 -7.36
CA GLY A 25 8.19 2.78 -7.28
C GLY A 25 8.16 4.30 -7.10
N GLU A 26 7.36 5.00 -7.90
CA GLU A 26 7.23 6.45 -7.78
C GLU A 26 6.21 6.76 -6.69
N TYR A 27 6.54 7.71 -5.82
CA TYR A 27 5.55 8.26 -4.90
C TYR A 27 5.60 9.77 -4.86
N GLU A 28 4.42 10.35 -4.74
CA GLU A 28 4.21 11.74 -4.39
C GLU A 28 3.71 11.80 -2.94
N ARG A 29 4.09 12.83 -2.19
CA ARG A 29 3.58 13.06 -0.83
C ARG A 29 2.92 14.42 -0.72
N LEU A 30 1.60 14.40 -0.56
CA LEU A 30 0.80 15.58 -0.21
C LEU A 30 0.77 15.71 1.31
N SER A 31 1.75 16.44 1.86
CA SER A 31 1.95 16.61 3.31
C SER A 31 1.81 18.06 3.74
N GLY A 32 1.77 18.29 5.06
CA GLY A 32 1.76 19.60 5.69
C GLY A 32 2.13 19.47 7.17
N LYS A 33 2.37 20.59 7.86
CA LYS A 33 2.67 20.63 9.30
C LYS A 33 1.50 20.13 10.15
N ASP A 34 0.30 20.23 9.60
CA ASP A 34 -0.94 19.70 10.16
C ASP A 34 -1.92 19.32 9.03
N ARG A 35 -3.05 18.75 9.43
CA ARG A 35 -4.14 18.35 8.54
C ARG A 35 -4.78 19.48 7.71
N PHE A 36 -4.72 20.74 8.19
CA PHE A 36 -5.28 21.87 7.46
C PHE A 36 -4.38 22.19 6.27
N GLU A 37 -3.06 22.12 6.48
CA GLU A 37 -2.08 22.27 5.40
C GLU A 37 -2.07 21.07 4.45
N VAL A 38 -2.27 19.84 4.94
CA VAL A 38 -2.50 18.67 4.06
C VAL A 38 -3.71 18.91 3.15
N ALA A 39 -4.84 19.34 3.70
CA ALA A 39 -6.04 19.66 2.92
C ALA A 39 -5.78 20.78 1.89
N ALA A 40 -5.00 21.79 2.28
CA ALA A 40 -4.63 22.89 1.40
C ALA A 40 -3.75 22.43 0.23
N ASN A 41 -2.77 21.56 0.48
CA ASN A 41 -1.85 21.05 -0.54
C ASN A 41 -2.55 20.03 -1.47
N VAL A 42 -3.48 19.23 -0.94
CA VAL A 42 -4.38 18.41 -1.77
C VAL A 42 -5.23 19.28 -2.69
N ALA A 43 -5.75 20.41 -2.18
CA ALA A 43 -6.53 21.34 -2.99
C ALA A 43 -5.67 22.01 -4.09
N GLU A 44 -4.40 22.28 -3.80
CA GLU A 44 -3.46 22.83 -4.78
C GLU A 44 -3.15 21.87 -5.93
N ASP A 45 -2.87 20.59 -5.63
CA ASP A 45 -2.64 19.57 -6.67
C ASP A 45 -3.90 19.33 -7.51
N GLY A 46 -5.06 19.22 -6.86
CA GLY A 46 -6.32 18.92 -7.55
C GLY A 46 -6.93 20.10 -8.31
N TRP A 47 -6.66 21.34 -7.88
CA TRP A 47 -7.28 22.57 -8.40
C TRP A 47 -6.26 23.72 -8.57
N PRO A 48 -5.21 23.53 -9.38
CA PRO A 48 -4.12 24.51 -9.50
C PRO A 48 -4.57 25.83 -10.15
N SER A 49 -5.67 25.83 -10.89
CA SER A 49 -6.27 27.03 -11.50
C SER A 49 -7.39 27.66 -10.65
N GLY A 50 -7.52 27.24 -9.40
CA GLY A 50 -8.62 27.63 -8.51
C GLY A 50 -9.83 26.71 -8.60
N ALA A 51 -10.80 26.94 -7.72
CA ALA A 51 -12.02 26.13 -7.61
C ALA A 51 -13.25 27.03 -7.44
N ASN A 52 -14.26 26.87 -8.30
CA ASN A 52 -15.49 27.68 -8.22
C ASN A 52 -16.29 27.43 -6.93
N VAL A 53 -16.20 26.22 -6.38
CA VAL A 53 -16.86 25.80 -5.15
C VAL A 53 -15.83 25.17 -4.24
N VAL A 54 -15.91 25.45 -2.93
CA VAL A 54 -15.10 24.79 -1.90
C VAL A 54 -16.01 24.23 -0.82
N PHE A 55 -15.78 22.98 -0.41
CA PHE A 55 -16.45 22.37 0.72
C PHE A 55 -15.66 22.63 1.99
N LEU A 56 -16.35 22.94 3.08
CA LEU A 56 -15.74 23.21 4.37
C LEU A 56 -16.32 22.26 5.41
N SER A 57 -15.45 21.51 6.08
CA SER A 57 -15.84 20.54 7.11
C SER A 57 -15.06 20.76 8.40
N ASN A 58 -15.72 20.54 9.55
CA ASN A 58 -15.07 20.63 10.83
C ASN A 58 -14.11 19.45 11.05
N TYR A 59 -12.85 19.76 11.33
CA TYR A 59 -11.88 18.75 11.69
C TYR A 59 -12.20 18.07 13.04
N ASP A 60 -12.78 18.77 14.02
CA ASP A 60 -13.04 18.16 15.32
C ASP A 60 -14.30 17.25 15.29
N ALA A 61 -15.01 17.19 14.15
CA ALA A 61 -16.25 16.43 13.99
C ALA A 61 -16.34 15.73 12.62
N PHE A 62 -15.62 14.61 12.47
CA PHE A 62 -15.57 13.83 11.22
C PHE A 62 -16.94 13.39 10.69
N ALA A 63 -17.89 13.18 11.59
CA ALA A 63 -19.13 12.47 11.32
C ALA A 63 -19.99 13.12 10.23
N ASP A 64 -20.00 14.45 10.18
CA ASP A 64 -20.79 15.20 9.20
C ASP A 64 -20.18 15.12 7.80
N ALA A 65 -18.86 14.90 7.71
CA ALA A 65 -18.10 15.01 6.47
C ALA A 65 -17.99 13.69 5.67
N LEU A 66 -18.27 12.54 6.29
CA LEU A 66 -18.07 11.21 5.67
C LEU A 66 -18.83 11.02 4.35
N ALA A 67 -19.99 11.66 4.22
CA ALA A 67 -20.84 11.58 3.03
C ALA A 67 -20.61 12.72 2.03
N ALA A 68 -19.69 13.66 2.29
CA ALA A 68 -19.53 14.88 1.50
C ALA A 68 -18.81 14.65 0.17
N THR A 69 -17.87 13.70 0.10
CA THR A 69 -17.01 13.47 -1.07
C THR A 69 -17.77 13.31 -2.39
N PRO A 70 -18.85 12.50 -2.49
CA PRO A 70 -19.56 12.36 -3.76
C PRO A 70 -20.17 13.65 -4.28
N LEU A 71 -20.70 14.50 -3.40
CA LEU A 71 -21.25 15.80 -3.80
C LEU A 71 -20.13 16.79 -4.13
N ALA A 72 -19.05 16.82 -3.34
CA ALA A 72 -17.89 17.67 -3.60
C ALA A 72 -17.23 17.34 -4.95
N TYR A 73 -17.04 16.05 -5.25
CA TYR A 73 -16.57 15.58 -6.54
C TYR A 73 -17.50 16.00 -7.69
N ARG A 74 -18.82 15.83 -7.52
CA ARG A 74 -19.80 16.25 -8.53
C ARG A 74 -19.74 17.74 -8.84
N MET A 75 -19.41 18.55 -7.84
CA MET A 75 -19.25 20.00 -7.95
C MET A 75 -17.82 20.43 -8.35
N ASN A 76 -16.92 19.46 -8.63
CA ASN A 76 -15.50 19.69 -8.87
C ASN A 76 -14.87 20.59 -7.81
N ALA A 77 -15.08 20.27 -6.53
CA ALA A 77 -14.73 21.11 -5.39
C ALA A 77 -13.78 20.39 -4.42
N PRO A 78 -12.70 21.03 -3.94
CA PRO A 78 -11.92 20.48 -2.84
C PRO A 78 -12.70 20.52 -1.53
N ILE A 79 -12.31 19.65 -0.60
CA ILE A 79 -12.74 19.71 0.80
C ILE A 79 -11.59 20.33 1.60
N LEU A 80 -11.83 21.50 2.19
CA LEU A 80 -10.95 22.12 3.18
C LEU A 80 -11.48 21.89 4.60
N LEU A 81 -10.60 22.06 5.58
CA LEU A 81 -10.91 21.87 6.99
C LEU A 81 -11.03 23.19 7.74
N THR A 82 -11.89 23.24 8.73
CA THR A 82 -12.05 24.34 9.68
C THR A 82 -12.10 23.79 11.11
N ARG A 83 -11.92 24.66 12.11
CA ARG A 83 -12.38 24.38 13.47
C ARG A 83 -13.85 24.79 13.61
N SER A 84 -14.50 24.38 14.70
CA SER A 84 -15.91 24.71 14.93
C SER A 84 -16.17 26.23 14.99
N THR A 85 -15.25 27.00 15.56
CA THR A 85 -15.46 28.44 15.81
C THR A 85 -14.68 29.38 14.90
N ASN A 86 -13.68 28.91 14.15
CA ASN A 86 -12.83 29.75 13.29
C ASN A 86 -12.24 28.95 12.11
N LEU A 87 -11.94 29.64 11.00
CA LEU A 87 -11.35 29.02 9.80
C LEU A 87 -9.90 28.59 9.98
N GLY A 88 -9.13 29.33 10.80
CA GLY A 88 -7.67 29.24 10.83
C GLY A 88 -7.00 29.87 9.59
N ASP A 89 -5.76 30.32 9.74
CA ASP A 89 -5.07 31.11 8.70
C ASP A 89 -4.74 30.28 7.45
N THR A 90 -4.35 29.01 7.61
CA THR A 90 -4.08 28.10 6.49
C THR A 90 -5.28 28.00 5.56
N THR A 91 -6.48 27.78 6.12
CA THR A 91 -7.72 27.66 5.34
C THR A 91 -8.14 29.00 4.75
N LYS A 92 -7.99 30.12 5.48
CA LYS A 92 -8.26 31.46 4.94
C LYS A 92 -7.40 31.75 3.72
N ASN A 93 -6.09 31.48 3.80
CA ASN A 93 -5.16 31.72 2.71
C ASN A 93 -5.51 30.84 1.51
N LYS A 94 -5.75 29.54 1.71
CA LYS A 94 -6.13 28.65 0.61
C LYS A 94 -7.47 29.03 -0.03
N LEU A 95 -8.45 29.53 0.75
CA LEU A 95 -9.69 30.08 0.18
C LEU A 95 -9.43 31.32 -0.70
N ARG A 96 -8.47 32.19 -0.35
CA ARG A 96 -8.08 33.32 -1.20
C ARG A 96 -7.43 32.84 -2.49
N GLU A 97 -6.51 31.89 -2.40
CA GLU A 97 -5.82 31.31 -3.56
C GLU A 97 -6.79 30.60 -4.51
N LEU A 98 -7.72 29.80 -3.98
CA LEU A 98 -8.71 29.09 -4.79
C LEU A 98 -9.78 30.03 -5.39
N SER A 99 -9.99 31.20 -4.80
CA SER A 99 -10.94 32.24 -5.23
C SER A 99 -12.35 31.69 -5.55
N PRO A 100 -13.01 30.93 -4.65
CA PRO A 100 -14.31 30.35 -4.93
C PRO A 100 -15.42 31.40 -4.97
N SER A 101 -16.39 31.21 -5.86
CA SER A 101 -17.63 32.00 -5.84
C SER A 101 -18.61 31.51 -4.77
N LYS A 102 -18.44 30.26 -4.32
CA LYS A 102 -19.32 29.60 -3.34
C LYS A 102 -18.55 28.71 -2.36
N VAL A 103 -18.93 28.78 -1.09
CA VAL A 103 -18.51 27.81 -0.06
C VAL A 103 -19.70 26.99 0.40
N VAL A 104 -19.54 25.67 0.48
CA VAL A 104 -20.54 24.74 1.03
C VAL A 104 -20.04 24.24 2.39
N ILE A 105 -20.74 24.62 3.45
CA ILE A 105 -20.46 24.16 4.81
C ILE A 105 -21.22 22.87 5.08
N ILE A 106 -20.51 21.85 5.56
CA ILE A 106 -21.09 20.58 5.97
C ILE A 106 -21.20 20.53 7.49
N GLY A 107 -22.41 20.27 7.98
CA GLY A 107 -22.72 20.17 9.41
C GLY A 107 -23.53 21.36 9.95
N GLY A 108 -24.16 21.12 11.11
CA GLY A 108 -24.91 22.14 11.85
C GLY A 108 -24.02 23.22 12.46
N THR A 109 -24.63 24.23 13.10
CA THR A 109 -23.91 25.34 13.73
C THR A 109 -23.05 24.94 14.92
N ALA A 110 -23.35 23.81 15.58
CA ALA A 110 -22.48 23.24 16.61
C ALA A 110 -21.17 22.68 16.02
N SER A 111 -21.24 22.17 14.79
CA SER A 111 -20.09 21.61 14.06
C SER A 111 -19.27 22.72 13.40
N VAL A 112 -19.94 23.65 12.70
CA VAL A 112 -19.31 24.82 12.09
C VAL A 112 -20.16 26.04 12.39
N SER A 113 -19.73 26.88 13.31
CA SER A 113 -20.49 28.03 13.81
C SER A 113 -20.77 29.11 12.77
N ASN A 114 -21.66 30.04 13.11
CA ASN A 114 -21.91 31.23 12.28
C ASN A 114 -20.71 32.18 12.25
N ASN A 115 -19.77 32.10 13.21
CA ASN A 115 -18.54 32.88 13.14
C ASN A 115 -17.70 32.47 11.93
N VAL A 116 -17.57 31.15 11.67
CA VAL A 116 -16.88 30.64 10.47
C VAL A 116 -17.56 31.15 9.19
N VAL A 117 -18.89 31.17 9.13
CA VAL A 117 -19.64 31.74 7.99
C VAL A 117 -19.29 33.22 7.78
N ASN A 118 -19.23 33.99 8.87
CA ASN A 118 -18.89 35.41 8.80
C ASN A 118 -17.43 35.63 8.36
N GLU A 119 -16.51 34.78 8.82
CA GLU A 119 -15.11 34.80 8.35
C GLU A 119 -15.02 34.47 6.86
N VAL A 120 -15.77 33.48 6.34
CA VAL A 120 -15.81 33.20 4.90
C VAL A 120 -16.32 34.43 4.12
N LYS A 121 -17.40 35.05 4.60
CA LYS A 121 -17.97 36.25 3.95
C LYS A 121 -17.02 37.44 3.97
N SER A 122 -16.23 37.62 5.04
CA SER A 122 -15.24 38.70 5.13
C SER A 122 -14.05 38.51 4.19
N LEU A 123 -13.84 37.30 3.64
CA LEU A 123 -12.90 37.06 2.53
C LEU A 123 -13.44 37.53 1.17
N GLY A 124 -14.69 38.01 1.09
CA GLY A 124 -15.34 38.43 -0.15
C GLY A 124 -16.21 37.36 -0.81
N ILE A 125 -16.38 36.20 -0.18
CA ILE A 125 -17.17 35.08 -0.69
C ILE A 125 -18.62 35.21 -0.18
N SER A 126 -19.49 35.79 -1.01
CA SER A 126 -20.86 36.13 -0.60
C SER A 126 -21.80 34.92 -0.56
N THR A 127 -21.55 33.89 -1.37
CA THR A 127 -22.42 32.70 -1.44
C THR A 127 -21.92 31.61 -0.49
N VAL A 128 -22.61 31.45 0.64
CA VAL A 128 -22.35 30.36 1.59
C VAL A 128 -23.61 29.51 1.73
N GLU A 129 -23.53 28.25 1.31
CA GLU A 129 -24.58 27.25 1.52
C GLU A 129 -24.22 26.37 2.71
N ARG A 130 -25.20 26.02 3.54
CA ARG A 130 -25.02 25.05 4.61
C ARG A 130 -25.88 23.82 4.32
N ILE A 131 -25.26 22.64 4.38
CA ILE A 131 -25.93 21.35 4.40
C ILE A 131 -25.82 20.79 5.81
N SER A 132 -26.94 20.70 6.52
CA SER A 132 -26.98 20.33 7.94
C SER A 132 -28.13 19.38 8.26
N GLY A 133 -28.04 18.77 9.43
CA GLY A 133 -29.09 17.98 10.09
C GLY A 133 -28.84 17.95 11.60
N GLN A 134 -29.75 17.37 12.38
CA GLN A 134 -29.59 17.24 13.84
C GLN A 134 -28.46 16.27 14.22
N ASN A 135 -28.11 15.38 13.30
CA ASN A 135 -27.04 14.39 13.48
C ASN A 135 -26.46 14.00 12.10
N ARG A 136 -25.36 13.25 12.13
CA ARG A 136 -24.64 12.75 10.95
C ARG A 136 -25.52 12.00 9.94
N PHE A 137 -26.54 11.29 10.40
CA PHE A 137 -27.43 10.52 9.53
C PHE A 137 -28.30 11.46 8.70
N GLU A 138 -28.87 12.49 9.34
CA GLU A 138 -29.60 13.56 8.64
C GLU A 138 -28.71 14.39 7.71
N VAL A 139 -27.46 14.67 8.11
CA VAL A 139 -26.49 15.33 7.22
C VAL A 139 -26.24 14.48 5.96
N SER A 140 -26.01 13.17 6.10
CA SER A 140 -25.83 12.27 4.96
C SER A 140 -27.06 12.21 4.04
N ALA A 141 -28.27 12.17 4.63
CA ALA A 141 -29.53 12.25 3.88
C ALA A 141 -29.70 13.59 3.15
N ALA A 142 -29.33 14.70 3.78
CA ALA A 142 -29.40 16.04 3.19
C ALA A 142 -28.41 16.18 2.01
N ILE A 143 -27.20 15.63 2.13
CA ILE A 143 -26.23 15.57 1.03
C ILE A 143 -26.79 14.72 -0.12
N ALA A 144 -27.34 13.54 0.18
CA ALA A 144 -27.92 12.66 -0.84
C ALA A 144 -29.07 13.33 -1.61
N LYS A 145 -29.91 14.15 -0.96
CA LYS A 145 -30.98 14.94 -1.62
C LYS A 145 -30.45 15.96 -2.63
N LYS A 146 -29.22 16.46 -2.44
CA LYS A 146 -28.56 17.40 -3.36
C LYS A 146 -27.87 16.70 -4.53
N MET A 147 -27.70 15.37 -4.44
CA MET A 147 -27.10 14.57 -5.51
C MET A 147 -28.14 14.16 -6.57
N PRO A 148 -27.75 14.11 -7.86
CA PRO A 148 -28.56 13.55 -8.94
C PRO A 148 -29.03 12.13 -8.61
N SER A 149 -30.13 11.67 -9.23
CA SER A 149 -30.59 10.29 -9.06
C SER A 149 -29.51 9.29 -9.46
N SER A 150 -29.44 8.16 -8.76
CA SER A 150 -28.50 7.07 -8.99
C SER A 150 -29.20 5.74 -8.75
N SER A 151 -28.96 4.76 -9.61
CA SER A 151 -29.47 3.39 -9.46
C SER A 151 -28.78 2.64 -8.31
N LYS A 152 -27.72 3.20 -7.74
CA LYS A 152 -26.98 2.61 -6.61
C LYS A 152 -26.78 3.61 -5.47
N ALA A 153 -26.72 3.10 -4.25
CA ALA A 153 -26.35 3.84 -3.06
C ALA A 153 -25.35 3.05 -2.21
N VAL A 154 -24.63 3.74 -1.35
CA VAL A 154 -23.75 3.13 -0.35
C VAL A 154 -24.39 3.32 1.03
N VAL A 155 -24.35 2.28 1.87
CA VAL A 155 -24.70 2.35 3.28
C VAL A 155 -23.47 1.96 4.10
N ALA A 156 -23.07 2.83 5.03
CA ALA A 156 -21.91 2.61 5.90
C ALA A 156 -22.22 3.02 7.34
N ASN A 157 -21.49 2.46 8.30
CA ASN A 157 -21.63 2.87 9.71
C ASN A 157 -21.16 4.32 9.89
N GLY A 158 -22.01 5.18 10.46
CA GLY A 158 -21.69 6.59 10.71
C GLY A 158 -20.98 6.86 12.04
N LEU A 159 -20.85 5.87 12.93
CA LEU A 159 -20.15 5.99 14.21
C LEU A 159 -18.64 5.72 14.05
N THR A 160 -18.25 5.04 12.98
CA THR A 160 -16.86 4.88 12.53
C THR A 160 -16.64 5.65 11.23
N PHE A 161 -15.40 5.77 10.75
CA PHE A 161 -15.08 6.57 9.56
C PHE A 161 -14.47 5.76 8.41
N ALA A 162 -13.67 4.73 8.72
CA ALA A 162 -12.76 4.15 7.73
C ALA A 162 -13.49 3.52 6.53
N ASP A 163 -14.56 2.78 6.79
CA ASP A 163 -15.34 2.09 5.77
C ASP A 163 -15.97 3.08 4.76
N ALA A 164 -16.52 4.18 5.26
CA ALA A 164 -17.11 5.23 4.43
C ALA A 164 -16.05 6.00 3.62
N LEU A 165 -14.88 6.26 4.20
CA LEU A 165 -13.80 6.96 3.52
C LEU A 165 -13.17 6.12 2.41
N ALA A 166 -12.96 4.83 2.65
CA ALA A 166 -12.32 3.94 1.68
C ALA A 166 -13.15 3.78 0.38
N ILE A 167 -14.49 3.75 0.49
CA ILE A 167 -15.37 3.65 -0.67
C ILE A 167 -15.64 5.01 -1.35
N ALA A 168 -15.35 6.12 -0.67
CA ALA A 168 -15.76 7.46 -1.11
C ALA A 168 -15.28 7.83 -2.53
N PRO A 169 -14.05 7.51 -2.97
CA PRO A 169 -13.63 7.79 -4.35
C PRO A 169 -14.48 7.05 -5.39
N TYR A 170 -14.74 5.76 -5.15
CA TYR A 170 -15.58 4.95 -6.03
C TYR A 170 -17.05 5.41 -6.02
N ALA A 171 -17.60 5.72 -4.83
CA ALA A 171 -18.93 6.30 -4.68
C ALA A 171 -19.09 7.57 -5.51
N SER A 172 -18.08 8.45 -5.44
CA SER A 172 -18.04 9.73 -6.14
C SER A 172 -18.05 9.57 -7.65
N ARG A 173 -17.18 8.73 -8.21
CA ARG A 173 -17.11 8.51 -9.67
C ARG A 173 -18.38 7.91 -10.26
N ASN A 174 -19.10 7.12 -9.47
CA ASN A 174 -20.32 6.44 -9.90
C ASN A 174 -21.61 7.19 -9.48
N GLY A 175 -21.49 8.41 -8.96
CA GLY A 175 -22.64 9.23 -8.56
C GLY A 175 -23.47 8.65 -7.42
N MET A 176 -22.89 7.74 -6.62
CA MET A 176 -23.59 7.07 -5.53
C MET A 176 -23.59 7.93 -4.26
N PRO A 177 -24.76 8.22 -3.66
CA PRO A 177 -24.79 8.82 -2.35
C PRO A 177 -24.29 7.83 -1.30
N ILE A 178 -23.58 8.34 -0.29
CA ILE A 178 -23.22 7.60 0.91
C ILE A 178 -24.23 7.97 2.00
N LEU A 179 -24.98 6.98 2.47
CA LEU A 179 -25.92 7.10 3.57
C LEU A 179 -25.34 6.43 4.81
N LEU A 180 -25.54 7.05 5.97
CA LEU A 180 -24.99 6.56 7.22
C LEU A 180 -26.02 5.74 8.02
N THR A 181 -25.57 4.71 8.71
CA THR A 181 -26.38 3.88 9.59
C THR A 181 -25.69 3.67 10.93
N ARG A 182 -26.44 3.18 11.93
CA ARG A 182 -25.84 2.52 13.11
C ARG A 182 -25.51 1.07 12.75
N ASP A 183 -24.73 0.43 13.61
CA ASP A 183 -24.37 -0.98 13.51
C ASP A 183 -25.59 -1.90 13.63
N ASP A 184 -26.53 -1.56 14.49
CA ASP A 184 -27.67 -2.40 14.88
C ASP A 184 -29.00 -2.03 14.19
N ALA A 185 -29.15 -0.80 13.69
CA ALA A 185 -30.38 -0.34 13.05
C ALA A 185 -30.15 0.72 11.96
N LEU A 186 -30.95 0.64 10.88
CA LEU A 186 -31.07 1.72 9.92
C LEU A 186 -31.68 2.96 10.59
N SER A 187 -31.04 4.11 10.40
CA SER A 187 -31.59 5.38 10.89
C SER A 187 -32.81 5.80 10.06
N ALA A 188 -33.81 6.44 10.69
CA ALA A 188 -35.00 6.94 9.99
C ALA A 188 -34.68 7.86 8.79
N PRO A 189 -33.68 8.78 8.86
CA PRO A 189 -33.25 9.56 7.69
C PRO A 189 -32.73 8.70 6.54
N THR A 190 -32.01 7.62 6.84
CA THR A 190 -31.49 6.68 5.83
C THR A 190 -32.60 5.87 5.19
N ILE A 191 -33.54 5.34 5.99
CA ILE A 191 -34.73 4.63 5.49
C ILE A 191 -35.52 5.52 4.52
N SER A 192 -35.88 6.73 4.95
CA SER A 192 -36.65 7.67 4.13
C SER A 192 -35.91 8.06 2.84
N THR A 193 -34.58 8.19 2.90
CA THR A 193 -33.76 8.51 1.73
C THR A 193 -33.68 7.33 0.75
N LEU A 194 -33.51 6.10 1.24
CA LEU A 194 -33.53 4.89 0.40
C LEU A 194 -34.89 4.69 -0.27
N GLN A 195 -36.00 4.88 0.47
CA GLN A 195 -37.35 4.76 -0.07
C GLN A 195 -37.64 5.81 -1.16
N SER A 196 -37.28 7.07 -0.91
CA SER A 196 -37.52 8.15 -1.87
C SER A 196 -36.65 8.06 -3.13
N ARG A 197 -35.41 7.54 -2.99
CA ARG A 197 -34.48 7.42 -4.13
C ARG A 197 -34.61 6.09 -4.86
N ASN A 198 -35.13 5.05 -4.19
CA ASN A 198 -35.39 3.71 -4.70
C ASN A 198 -34.23 3.12 -5.54
N PRO A 199 -33.00 3.02 -4.99
CA PRO A 199 -31.88 2.45 -5.74
C PRO A 199 -32.11 0.96 -6.02
N SER A 200 -31.70 0.48 -7.19
CA SER A 200 -31.75 -0.96 -7.52
C SER A 200 -30.68 -1.79 -6.81
N GLN A 201 -29.63 -1.15 -6.28
CA GLN A 201 -28.56 -1.80 -5.53
C GLN A 201 -28.07 -0.94 -4.36
N VAL A 202 -27.84 -1.55 -3.21
CA VAL A 202 -27.12 -0.94 -2.08
C VAL A 202 -25.80 -1.66 -1.85
N ILE A 203 -24.69 -0.93 -1.79
CA ILE A 203 -23.40 -1.46 -1.32
C ILE A 203 -23.33 -1.22 0.19
N VAL A 204 -23.24 -2.29 0.97
CA VAL A 204 -23.11 -2.25 2.43
C VAL A 204 -21.64 -2.36 2.79
N MET A 205 -21.11 -1.31 3.43
CA MET A 205 -19.70 -1.24 3.81
C MET A 205 -19.46 -1.75 5.22
N GLY A 206 -18.41 -2.56 5.36
CA GLY A 206 -17.97 -3.13 6.62
C GLY A 206 -18.52 -4.53 6.90
N GLY A 207 -17.85 -5.25 7.80
CA GLY A 207 -18.28 -6.55 8.31
C GLY A 207 -19.54 -6.47 9.16
N THR A 208 -19.95 -7.59 9.74
CA THR A 208 -21.15 -7.67 10.59
C THR A 208 -21.04 -6.86 11.88
N ALA A 209 -19.82 -6.59 12.36
CA ALA A 209 -19.58 -5.69 13.48
C ALA A 209 -19.79 -4.20 13.12
N SER A 210 -19.54 -3.80 11.88
CA SER A 210 -19.83 -2.43 11.41
C SER A 210 -21.29 -2.26 11.04
N VAL A 211 -21.88 -3.23 10.34
CA VAL A 211 -23.28 -3.23 9.92
C VAL A 211 -23.83 -4.64 10.09
N SER A 212 -24.68 -4.83 11.10
CA SER A 212 -25.19 -6.13 11.51
C SER A 212 -25.96 -6.87 10.41
N ASN A 213 -26.18 -8.17 10.63
CA ASN A 213 -27.04 -8.97 9.76
C ASN A 213 -28.51 -8.49 9.77
N GLY A 214 -28.98 -7.89 10.88
CA GLY A 214 -30.31 -7.29 10.95
C GLY A 214 -30.43 -6.10 9.98
N VAL A 215 -29.49 -5.15 10.06
CA VAL A 215 -29.44 -4.01 9.12
C VAL A 215 -29.32 -4.48 7.68
N TYR A 216 -28.53 -5.52 7.41
CA TYR A 216 -28.40 -6.08 6.06
C TYR A 216 -29.71 -6.72 5.57
N ALA A 217 -30.44 -7.41 6.46
CA ALA A 217 -31.73 -8.00 6.14
C ALA A 217 -32.76 -6.93 5.74
N ASP A 218 -32.77 -5.79 6.43
CA ASP A 218 -33.63 -4.64 6.08
C ASP A 218 -33.32 -4.06 4.68
N LEU A 219 -32.11 -4.29 4.17
CA LEU A 219 -31.66 -3.82 2.87
C LEU A 219 -31.87 -4.84 1.74
N LEU A 220 -32.38 -6.06 2.00
CA LEU A 220 -32.56 -7.12 0.98
C LEU A 220 -33.41 -6.68 -0.20
N ILE A 221 -34.38 -5.78 0.03
CA ILE A 221 -35.23 -5.21 -1.03
C ILE A 221 -34.43 -4.39 -2.06
N TYR A 222 -33.20 -4.00 -1.75
CA TYR A 222 -32.29 -3.24 -2.60
C TYR A 222 -31.10 -4.07 -3.09
N ASN A 223 -31.24 -5.39 -3.20
CA ASN A 223 -30.19 -6.32 -3.71
C ASN A 223 -28.78 -6.01 -3.13
N PRO A 224 -28.60 -6.08 -1.80
CA PRO A 224 -27.43 -5.53 -1.17
C PRO A 224 -26.17 -6.32 -1.51
N LEU A 225 -25.04 -5.63 -1.69
CA LEU A 225 -23.70 -6.20 -1.81
C LEU A 225 -22.87 -5.80 -0.59
N ARG A 226 -22.48 -6.76 0.25
CA ARG A 226 -21.57 -6.48 1.36
C ARG A 226 -20.11 -6.49 0.92
N ILE A 227 -19.37 -5.43 1.28
CA ILE A 227 -17.91 -5.38 1.22
C ILE A 227 -17.41 -5.14 2.64
N GLY A 228 -17.06 -6.23 3.33
CA GLY A 228 -16.46 -6.23 4.66
C GLY A 228 -15.03 -6.78 4.65
N GLY A 229 -14.43 -6.87 5.83
CA GLY A 229 -13.12 -7.43 6.14
C GLY A 229 -12.94 -7.49 7.66
N ASP A 230 -11.89 -8.15 8.14
CA ASP A 230 -11.58 -8.31 9.56
C ASP A 230 -11.19 -6.99 10.22
N ASP A 231 -10.59 -6.08 9.46
CA ASP A 231 -10.31 -4.72 9.88
C ASP A 231 -10.46 -3.69 8.75
N ARG A 232 -10.22 -2.42 9.07
CA ARG A 232 -10.37 -1.30 8.13
C ARG A 232 -9.41 -1.35 6.94
N TYR A 233 -8.27 -2.01 7.09
CA TYR A 233 -7.26 -2.12 6.03
C TYR A 233 -7.71 -3.17 5.03
N GLU A 234 -8.23 -4.30 5.52
CA GLU A 234 -8.82 -5.33 4.67
C GLU A 234 -10.09 -4.85 3.97
N VAL A 235 -10.96 -4.08 4.65
CA VAL A 235 -12.11 -3.44 3.97
C VAL A 235 -11.66 -2.60 2.77
N ALA A 236 -10.60 -1.79 2.93
CA ALA A 236 -10.06 -0.98 1.83
C ALA A 236 -9.48 -1.85 0.68
N ALA A 237 -8.80 -2.95 1.00
CA ALA A 237 -8.31 -3.91 0.01
C ALA A 237 -9.47 -4.60 -0.74
N ASN A 238 -10.47 -5.08 -0.01
CA ASN A 238 -11.63 -5.79 -0.57
C ASN A 238 -12.50 -4.90 -1.46
N ILE A 239 -12.51 -3.57 -1.24
CA ILE A 239 -13.12 -2.60 -2.17
C ILE A 239 -12.44 -2.65 -3.53
N ILE A 240 -11.10 -2.66 -3.55
CA ILE A 240 -10.30 -2.67 -4.78
C ILE A 240 -10.52 -3.97 -5.55
N GLU A 241 -10.50 -5.09 -4.83
CA GLU A 241 -10.71 -6.41 -5.41
C GLU A 241 -12.14 -6.59 -5.95
N LYS A 242 -13.15 -6.45 -5.08
CA LYS A 242 -14.55 -6.79 -5.42
C LYS A 242 -15.17 -5.85 -6.44
N LEU A 243 -14.69 -4.61 -6.51
CA LEU A 243 -15.17 -3.61 -7.48
C LEU A 243 -14.24 -3.47 -8.68
N ASN A 244 -13.17 -4.29 -8.74
CA ASN A 244 -12.16 -4.30 -9.78
C ASN A 244 -11.65 -2.88 -10.11
N LEU A 245 -11.22 -2.17 -9.07
CA LEU A 245 -10.77 -0.79 -9.22
C LEU A 245 -9.45 -0.72 -9.99
N PRO A 246 -9.21 0.38 -10.75
CA PRO A 246 -7.93 0.61 -11.41
C PRO A 246 -6.82 0.76 -10.37
N THR A 247 -5.62 0.27 -10.70
CA THR A 247 -4.51 0.15 -9.75
C THR A 247 -3.21 0.78 -10.26
N SER A 248 -3.29 1.60 -11.31
CA SER A 248 -2.13 2.33 -11.84
C SER A 248 -1.55 3.33 -10.83
N THR A 249 -2.39 3.87 -9.93
CA THR A 249 -2.00 4.76 -8.84
C THR A 249 -2.86 4.48 -7.63
N GLY A 250 -2.26 4.30 -6.45
CA GLY A 250 -2.97 4.15 -5.18
C GLY A 250 -2.81 5.39 -4.29
N PHE A 251 -3.88 5.86 -3.66
CA PHE A 251 -3.77 6.88 -2.60
C PHE A 251 -3.55 6.19 -1.26
N LEU A 252 -2.44 6.46 -0.60
CA LEU A 252 -2.12 5.85 0.70
C LEU A 252 -2.33 6.85 1.83
N ALA A 253 -3.20 6.53 2.78
CA ALA A 253 -3.47 7.36 3.95
C ALA A 253 -3.42 6.55 5.24
N THR A 254 -3.21 7.22 6.38
CA THR A 254 -3.36 6.55 7.68
C THR A 254 -4.81 6.12 7.88
N GLY A 255 -5.01 4.88 8.33
CA GLY A 255 -6.31 4.38 8.76
C GLY A 255 -6.65 4.81 10.20
N GLN A 256 -5.73 5.41 10.95
CA GLN A 256 -5.90 5.72 12.37
C GLN A 256 -6.59 7.07 12.62
N THR A 257 -6.54 7.98 11.65
CA THR A 257 -7.26 9.25 11.65
C THR A 257 -7.97 9.44 10.31
N PHE A 258 -8.87 10.43 10.22
CA PHE A 258 -9.81 10.53 9.11
C PHE A 258 -9.49 11.68 8.13
N ALA A 259 -8.82 12.73 8.60
CA ALA A 259 -8.78 14.02 7.93
C ALA A 259 -8.01 14.00 6.59
N ASP A 260 -6.85 13.35 6.57
CA ASP A 260 -6.00 13.26 5.39
C ASP A 260 -6.70 12.45 4.28
N ALA A 261 -7.28 11.30 4.62
CA ALA A 261 -8.05 10.47 3.68
C ALA A 261 -9.32 11.17 3.18
N LEU A 262 -10.06 11.87 4.05
CA LEU A 262 -11.25 12.64 3.68
C LEU A 262 -10.93 13.69 2.62
N THR A 263 -9.92 14.52 2.88
CA THR A 263 -9.59 15.64 2.00
C THR A 263 -8.99 15.16 0.68
N GLY A 264 -8.17 14.10 0.72
CA GLY A 264 -7.63 13.42 -0.46
C GLY A 264 -8.65 12.61 -1.25
N SER A 265 -9.80 12.22 -0.68
CA SER A 265 -10.77 11.33 -1.36
C SER A 265 -11.38 11.92 -2.64
N VAL A 266 -11.58 13.24 -2.70
CA VAL A 266 -12.07 13.91 -3.92
C VAL A 266 -11.00 13.88 -5.01
N LEU A 267 -9.73 14.09 -4.64
CA LEU A 267 -8.61 14.03 -5.55
C LEU A 267 -8.39 12.59 -6.07
N ALA A 268 -8.50 11.59 -5.19
CA ALA A 268 -8.49 10.18 -5.58
C ALA A 268 -9.60 9.85 -6.58
N ALA A 269 -10.82 10.36 -6.36
CA ALA A 269 -11.92 10.21 -7.32
C ALA A 269 -11.58 10.86 -8.68
N LYS A 270 -10.98 12.06 -8.67
CA LYS A 270 -10.56 12.79 -9.88
C LYS A 270 -9.46 12.08 -10.65
N LYS A 271 -8.48 11.48 -9.96
CA LYS A 271 -7.40 10.69 -10.58
C LYS A 271 -7.83 9.25 -10.89
N ASN A 272 -9.09 8.88 -10.67
CA ASN A 272 -9.58 7.51 -10.84
C ASN A 272 -8.71 6.48 -10.10
N ALA A 273 -8.47 6.73 -8.82
CA ALA A 273 -7.59 5.93 -8.00
C ALA A 273 -8.30 5.48 -6.71
N PRO A 274 -8.02 4.26 -6.22
CA PRO A 274 -8.49 3.80 -4.93
C PRO A 274 -7.74 4.48 -3.78
N VAL A 275 -8.36 4.44 -2.60
CA VAL A 275 -7.71 4.79 -1.34
C VAL A 275 -7.38 3.51 -0.58
N LEU A 276 -6.09 3.33 -0.29
CA LEU A 276 -5.53 2.32 0.59
C LEU A 276 -5.29 2.93 1.98
N LEU A 277 -5.47 2.12 3.01
CA LEU A 277 -5.21 2.52 4.38
C LEU A 277 -3.97 1.82 4.94
N THR A 278 -3.26 2.48 5.84
CA THR A 278 -2.09 1.93 6.53
C THR A 278 -1.99 2.39 7.99
N ARG A 279 -1.13 1.74 8.79
CA ARG A 279 -0.73 2.25 10.11
C ARG A 279 0.43 3.23 9.91
N ASN A 280 0.73 4.04 10.92
CA ASN A 280 1.80 5.03 10.80
C ASN A 280 3.17 4.41 10.49
N SER A 281 3.52 3.27 11.11
CA SER A 281 4.86 2.67 11.06
C SER A 281 4.88 1.21 10.60
N SER A 282 3.74 0.66 10.20
CA SER A 282 3.66 -0.70 9.63
C SER A 282 2.62 -0.77 8.51
N LEU A 283 2.98 -1.43 7.42
CA LEU A 283 2.07 -1.72 6.31
C LEU A 283 1.25 -2.97 6.65
N PRO A 284 -0.08 -2.89 6.76
CA PRO A 284 -0.93 -4.07 6.99
C PRO A 284 -0.81 -5.09 5.86
N GLU A 285 -0.94 -6.38 6.17
CA GLU A 285 -0.80 -7.47 5.19
C GLU A 285 -1.78 -7.30 4.02
N ALA A 286 -3.05 -7.02 4.31
CA ALA A 286 -4.07 -6.82 3.27
C ALA A 286 -3.72 -5.66 2.31
N THR A 287 -3.11 -4.58 2.82
CA THR A 287 -2.66 -3.44 2.00
C THR A 287 -1.48 -3.83 1.12
N LYS A 288 -0.54 -4.61 1.65
CA LYS A 288 0.63 -5.11 0.90
C LYS A 288 0.20 -6.09 -0.19
N GLU A 289 -0.63 -7.07 0.17
CA GLU A 289 -1.14 -8.10 -0.73
C GLU A 289 -1.90 -7.49 -1.90
N ILE A 290 -2.89 -6.62 -1.65
CA ILE A 290 -3.67 -6.02 -2.74
C ILE A 290 -2.81 -5.13 -3.64
N SER A 291 -1.80 -4.45 -3.08
CA SER A 291 -0.87 -3.62 -3.85
C SER A 291 0.00 -4.50 -4.76
N GLY A 292 0.53 -5.60 -4.22
CA GLY A 292 1.35 -6.57 -4.94
C GLY A 292 0.58 -7.31 -6.03
N GLN A 293 -0.54 -7.94 -5.68
CA GLN A 293 -1.39 -8.70 -6.61
C GLN A 293 -1.90 -7.86 -7.77
N LYS A 294 -2.13 -6.56 -7.54
CA LYS A 294 -2.58 -5.63 -8.58
C LYS A 294 -1.44 -4.90 -9.28
N GLY A 295 -0.18 -5.24 -8.97
CA GLY A 295 1.02 -4.64 -9.57
C GLY A 295 1.09 -3.13 -9.40
N MET A 296 0.65 -2.59 -8.25
CA MET A 296 0.68 -1.16 -7.98
C MET A 296 2.12 -0.68 -7.81
N THR A 297 2.52 0.31 -8.62
CA THR A 297 3.87 0.87 -8.59
C THR A 297 3.91 2.36 -8.27
N ASN A 298 2.77 3.07 -8.38
CA ASN A 298 2.69 4.51 -8.13
C ASN A 298 1.77 4.82 -6.96
N PHE A 299 2.21 5.71 -6.07
CA PHE A 299 1.46 6.08 -4.88
C PHE A 299 1.38 7.59 -4.65
N ILE A 300 0.22 8.07 -4.21
CA ILE A 300 0.07 9.41 -3.65
C ILE A 300 -0.19 9.27 -2.16
N VAL A 301 0.79 9.67 -1.36
CA VAL A 301 0.75 9.58 0.11
C VAL A 301 0.09 10.83 0.67
N LEU A 302 -0.98 10.64 1.44
CA LEU A 302 -1.73 11.70 2.11
C LEU A 302 -1.24 11.83 3.55
N GLY A 303 -0.69 13.00 3.89
CA GLY A 303 -0.21 13.32 5.23
C GLY A 303 1.31 13.27 5.38
N GLY A 304 1.78 13.85 6.50
CA GLY A 304 3.19 13.87 6.87
C GLY A 304 3.71 12.52 7.39
N LYS A 305 5.00 12.48 7.74
CA LYS A 305 5.68 11.25 8.23
C LYS A 305 5.09 10.68 9.53
N ALA A 306 4.42 11.52 10.33
CA ALA A 306 3.71 11.08 11.52
C ALA A 306 2.42 10.29 11.20
N SER A 307 1.78 10.56 10.05
CA SER A 307 0.62 9.80 9.55
C SER A 307 1.06 8.56 8.79
N VAL A 308 2.07 8.68 7.93
CA VAL A 308 2.61 7.59 7.10
C VAL A 308 4.13 7.73 7.04
N SER A 309 4.85 6.87 7.76
CA SER A 309 6.32 6.91 7.85
C SER A 309 7.00 6.61 6.52
N ASP A 310 8.26 6.99 6.38
CA ASP A 310 9.06 6.65 5.20
C ASP A 310 9.27 5.13 5.08
N SER A 311 9.29 4.39 6.19
CA SER A 311 9.38 2.92 6.15
C SER A 311 8.13 2.30 5.53
N VAL A 312 6.94 2.83 5.81
CA VAL A 312 5.68 2.37 5.20
C VAL A 312 5.65 2.74 3.72
N VAL A 313 6.09 3.94 3.35
CA VAL A 313 6.20 4.34 1.94
C VAL A 313 7.18 3.43 1.20
N LYS A 314 8.35 3.14 1.78
CA LYS A 314 9.32 2.22 1.19
C LYS A 314 8.78 0.79 1.04
N ALA A 315 7.95 0.34 1.98
CA ALA A 315 7.35 -1.00 1.92
C ALA A 315 6.26 -1.15 0.85
N VAL A 316 5.78 -0.06 0.24
CA VAL A 316 4.78 -0.12 -0.85
C VAL A 316 5.30 0.43 -2.18
N ALA A 317 6.20 1.42 -2.13
CA ALA A 317 6.76 2.13 -3.28
C ALA A 317 8.30 2.02 -3.33
N GLY A 318 8.87 0.97 -2.74
CA GLY A 318 10.32 0.75 -2.72
C GLY A 318 10.88 0.26 -4.05
N PRO A 319 12.19 -0.07 -4.10
CA PRO A 319 12.84 -0.57 -5.32
C PRO A 319 12.26 -1.87 -5.88
N LEU A 320 11.53 -2.64 -5.07
CA LEU A 320 10.86 -3.88 -5.47
C LEU A 320 9.34 -3.70 -5.62
N ALA A 321 8.83 -2.47 -5.66
CA ALA A 321 7.41 -2.20 -5.84
C ALA A 321 6.86 -2.89 -7.10
N GLY A 322 5.72 -3.56 -6.95
CA GLY A 322 5.08 -4.33 -8.01
C GLY A 322 5.78 -5.65 -8.35
N LYS A 323 6.81 -6.07 -7.60
CA LYS A 323 7.46 -7.37 -7.77
C LYS A 323 6.83 -8.43 -6.88
N LEU A 324 6.43 -9.54 -7.47
CA LEU A 324 6.03 -10.74 -6.76
C LEU A 324 7.24 -11.68 -6.67
N ILE A 325 7.69 -11.99 -5.46
CA ILE A 325 8.83 -12.88 -5.24
C ILE A 325 8.36 -14.08 -4.43
N VAL A 326 8.67 -15.28 -4.91
CA VAL A 326 8.41 -16.51 -4.13
C VAL A 326 9.69 -16.96 -3.45
N VAL A 327 9.62 -17.10 -2.13
CA VAL A 327 10.70 -17.62 -1.29
C VAL A 327 10.35 -19.03 -0.85
N ASP A 328 11.26 -19.96 -1.05
CA ASP A 328 11.08 -21.37 -0.79
C ASP A 328 12.04 -21.86 0.30
N PRO A 329 11.59 -22.02 1.55
CA PRO A 329 12.42 -22.66 2.56
C PRO A 329 12.49 -24.16 2.28
N GLY A 330 13.67 -24.67 1.91
CA GLY A 330 13.90 -26.09 1.60
C GLY A 330 13.47 -27.03 2.74
N HIS A 331 13.11 -28.27 2.40
CA HIS A 331 12.70 -29.32 3.35
C HIS A 331 11.42 -28.97 4.15
N GLY A 332 11.14 -29.68 5.25
CA GLY A 332 10.00 -29.46 6.15
C GLY A 332 9.32 -30.76 6.62
N ASP A 333 8.57 -30.69 7.72
CA ASP A 333 7.86 -31.82 8.33
C ASP A 333 8.80 -33.02 8.58
N ASP A 334 8.45 -34.21 8.08
CA ASP A 334 9.25 -35.44 8.17
C ASP A 334 10.58 -35.41 7.39
N ASP A 335 10.80 -34.42 6.53
CA ASP A 335 12.07 -34.19 5.86
C ASP A 335 12.88 -33.11 6.61
N PRO A 336 13.84 -33.49 7.46
CA PRO A 336 14.66 -32.53 8.18
C PRO A 336 15.71 -31.84 7.29
N GLY A 337 15.99 -32.37 6.10
CA GLY A 337 17.22 -32.09 5.36
C GLY A 337 18.44 -32.62 6.10
N ALA A 338 19.60 -32.01 5.86
CA ALA A 338 20.82 -32.33 6.59
C ALA A 338 20.72 -31.95 8.08
N SER A 339 21.35 -32.76 8.93
CA SER A 339 21.39 -32.56 10.38
C SER A 339 22.76 -32.94 10.91
N ASP A 340 23.50 -31.94 11.39
CA ASP A 340 24.83 -32.12 11.99
C ASP A 340 25.13 -30.94 12.92
N ASN A 341 26.13 -31.06 13.78
CA ASN A 341 26.57 -30.02 14.70
C ASN A 341 25.43 -29.45 15.56
N SER A 342 24.36 -30.22 15.85
CA SER A 342 23.14 -29.74 16.52
C SER A 342 22.39 -28.64 15.77
N VAL A 343 22.44 -28.67 14.44
CA VAL A 343 21.72 -27.77 13.53
C VAL A 343 20.92 -28.62 12.55
N ILE A 344 19.67 -28.24 12.33
CA ILE A 344 18.77 -28.93 11.40
C ILE A 344 18.48 -27.98 10.24
N GLU A 345 18.72 -28.44 9.02
CA GLU A 345 18.59 -27.67 7.78
C GLU A 345 17.21 -26.98 7.67
N LYS A 346 16.12 -27.73 7.84
CA LYS A 346 14.75 -27.18 7.68
C LYS A 346 14.46 -25.98 8.60
N GLU A 347 15.08 -25.93 9.78
CA GLU A 347 14.93 -24.85 10.75
C GLU A 347 15.73 -23.61 10.35
N VAL A 348 16.96 -23.81 9.85
CA VAL A 348 17.79 -22.73 9.30
C VAL A 348 17.10 -22.11 8.08
N ASN A 349 16.66 -22.96 7.14
CA ASN A 349 16.01 -22.55 5.90
C ASN A 349 14.76 -21.72 6.19
N LEU A 350 13.89 -22.18 7.09
CA LEU A 350 12.68 -21.43 7.48
C LEU A 350 13.02 -20.11 8.17
N GLY A 351 14.00 -20.12 9.08
CA GLY A 351 14.43 -18.93 9.80
C GLY A 351 15.01 -17.84 8.89
N VAL A 352 15.90 -18.21 7.98
CA VAL A 352 16.48 -17.29 6.99
C VAL A 352 15.43 -16.81 6.00
N SER A 353 14.57 -17.70 5.51
CA SER A 353 13.50 -17.35 4.56
C SER A 353 12.48 -16.38 5.15
N THR A 354 12.14 -16.52 6.43
CA THR A 354 11.25 -15.59 7.14
C THR A 354 11.86 -14.18 7.22
N LYS A 355 13.16 -14.09 7.56
CA LYS A 355 13.91 -12.83 7.58
C LYS A 355 14.03 -12.24 6.17
N LEU A 356 14.26 -13.09 5.16
CA LEU A 356 14.32 -12.70 3.76
C LEU A 356 12.98 -12.10 3.31
N LYS A 357 11.85 -12.76 3.56
CA LYS A 357 10.52 -12.22 3.29
C LYS A 357 10.32 -10.84 3.90
N ARG A 358 10.66 -10.68 5.18
CA ARG A 358 10.57 -9.37 5.86
C ARG A 358 11.41 -8.31 5.16
N ASN A 359 12.64 -8.65 4.75
CA ASN A 359 13.55 -7.70 4.13
C ASN A 359 13.11 -7.33 2.70
N LEU A 360 12.61 -8.30 1.91
CA LEU A 360 12.02 -8.06 0.59
C LEU A 360 10.75 -7.20 0.68
N ASP A 361 9.83 -7.54 1.59
CA ASP A 361 8.59 -6.77 1.82
C ASP A 361 8.90 -5.32 2.25
N ALA A 362 9.91 -5.12 3.10
CA ALA A 362 10.35 -3.78 3.52
C ALA A 362 10.95 -2.94 2.37
N ASN A 363 11.26 -3.56 1.22
CA ASN A 363 11.73 -2.91 0.01
C ASN A 363 10.67 -2.84 -1.10
N GLY A 364 9.41 -3.18 -0.81
CA GLY A 364 8.28 -3.02 -1.73
C GLY A 364 7.83 -4.29 -2.45
N ALA A 365 8.52 -5.42 -2.28
CA ALA A 365 8.10 -6.67 -2.88
C ALA A 365 6.82 -7.17 -2.21
N TYR A 366 6.00 -7.88 -2.98
CA TYR A 366 5.03 -8.80 -2.42
C TYR A 366 5.65 -10.19 -2.39
N THR A 367 5.98 -10.66 -1.18
CA THR A 367 6.64 -11.95 -1.02
C THR A 367 5.68 -13.03 -0.57
N ILE A 368 5.64 -14.16 -1.28
CA ILE A 368 4.93 -15.38 -0.89
C ILE A 368 5.97 -16.42 -0.46
N MET A 369 5.72 -17.11 0.65
CA MET A 369 6.53 -18.27 1.05
C MET A 369 5.85 -19.57 0.65
N THR A 370 6.60 -20.57 0.17
CA THR A 370 6.04 -21.90 -0.14
C THR A 370 5.57 -22.63 1.13
N ARG A 371 6.18 -22.34 2.28
CA ARG A 371 5.74 -22.73 3.63
C ARG A 371 6.13 -21.64 4.64
N GLU A 372 5.25 -21.38 5.61
CA GLU A 372 5.49 -20.45 6.73
C GLU A 372 5.63 -21.16 8.09
N ALA A 373 5.49 -22.49 8.09
CA ALA A 373 5.62 -23.35 9.25
C ALA A 373 6.41 -24.62 8.87
N ASP A 374 6.55 -25.54 9.83
CA ASP A 374 7.12 -26.85 9.58
C ASP A 374 6.10 -27.76 8.88
N THR A 375 5.96 -27.55 7.57
CA THR A 375 5.11 -28.33 6.66
C THR A 375 5.92 -28.72 5.43
N TYR A 376 5.47 -29.76 4.71
CA TYR A 376 6.19 -30.29 3.56
C TYR A 376 5.42 -30.13 2.24
N PRO A 377 5.48 -28.95 1.59
CA PRO A 377 5.11 -28.87 0.19
C PRO A 377 6.13 -29.68 -0.64
N THR A 378 5.64 -30.50 -1.56
CA THR A 378 6.49 -31.26 -2.47
C THR A 378 7.26 -30.33 -3.40
N LEU A 379 8.37 -30.83 -3.98
CA LEU A 379 9.18 -30.06 -4.94
C LEU A 379 8.34 -29.51 -6.12
N SER A 380 7.35 -30.26 -6.59
CA SER A 380 6.46 -29.79 -7.68
C SER A 380 5.45 -28.76 -7.20
N GLU A 381 4.92 -28.85 -5.98
CA GLU A 381 4.00 -27.84 -5.43
C GLU A 381 4.70 -26.49 -5.24
N ARG A 382 5.98 -26.49 -4.84
CA ARG A 382 6.81 -25.28 -4.68
C ARG A 382 6.94 -24.51 -6.01
N ALA A 383 7.37 -25.19 -7.07
CA ALA A 383 7.48 -24.58 -8.40
C ALA A 383 6.10 -24.22 -8.99
N ALA A 384 5.10 -25.08 -8.81
CA ALA A 384 3.75 -24.82 -9.29
C ALA A 384 3.11 -23.60 -8.64
N LEU A 385 3.38 -23.34 -7.35
CA LEU A 385 2.94 -22.13 -6.67
C LEU A 385 3.52 -20.88 -7.36
N ALA A 386 4.83 -20.83 -7.59
CA ALA A 386 5.48 -19.70 -8.24
C ALA A 386 4.97 -19.45 -9.66
N ASN A 387 4.82 -20.53 -10.44
CA ASN A 387 4.28 -20.48 -11.79
C ASN A 387 2.83 -19.99 -11.82
N LYS A 388 1.98 -20.51 -10.92
CA LYS A 388 0.56 -20.14 -10.85
C LYS A 388 0.37 -18.67 -10.48
N GLN A 389 1.21 -18.15 -9.59
CA GLN A 389 1.13 -16.75 -9.15
C GLN A 389 1.76 -15.78 -10.17
N GLY A 390 2.53 -16.30 -11.14
CA GLY A 390 3.24 -15.46 -12.12
C GLY A 390 4.37 -14.66 -11.46
N ALA A 391 5.14 -15.28 -10.57
CA ALA A 391 6.22 -14.63 -9.84
C ALA A 391 7.28 -14.01 -10.77
N ASP A 392 7.83 -12.86 -10.38
CA ASP A 392 8.97 -12.22 -11.04
C ASP A 392 10.30 -12.93 -10.74
N ALA A 393 10.40 -13.61 -9.58
CA ALA A 393 11.55 -14.43 -9.20
C ALA A 393 11.17 -15.53 -8.21
N PHE A 394 11.93 -16.64 -8.23
CA PHE A 394 11.84 -17.75 -7.28
C PHE A 394 13.19 -17.97 -6.59
N ILE A 395 13.20 -18.04 -5.26
CA ILE A 395 14.43 -18.16 -4.45
C ILE A 395 14.24 -19.31 -3.46
N SER A 396 14.91 -20.44 -3.69
CA SER A 396 14.95 -21.56 -2.76
C SER A 396 16.16 -21.45 -1.83
N VAL A 397 15.94 -21.59 -0.53
CA VAL A 397 16.96 -21.44 0.52
C VAL A 397 17.24 -22.80 1.16
N HIS A 398 18.49 -23.23 1.06
CA HIS A 398 19.02 -24.50 1.56
C HIS A 398 20.33 -24.30 2.36
N THR A 399 20.73 -25.34 3.09
CA THR A 399 22.04 -25.42 3.73
C THR A 399 22.69 -26.75 3.42
N ASN A 400 23.96 -26.72 3.02
CA ASN A 400 24.61 -27.90 2.49
C ASN A 400 25.17 -28.78 3.62
N ALA A 401 25.60 -29.99 3.27
CA ALA A 401 26.34 -30.88 4.14
C ALA A 401 27.24 -31.79 3.31
N PHE A 402 28.41 -32.13 3.86
CA PHE A 402 29.32 -33.07 3.23
C PHE A 402 29.91 -34.06 4.26
N PRO A 403 29.12 -35.04 4.73
CA PRO A 403 29.49 -35.87 5.90
C PRO A 403 30.78 -36.67 5.74
N SER A 404 31.18 -36.98 4.50
CA SER A 404 32.42 -37.71 4.22
C SER A 404 33.68 -36.85 4.33
N ASN A 405 33.56 -35.51 4.34
CA ASN A 405 34.66 -34.59 4.57
C ASN A 405 34.13 -33.29 5.24
N PRO A 406 34.16 -33.21 6.58
CA PRO A 406 33.65 -32.06 7.33
C PRO A 406 34.48 -30.78 7.18
N ASP A 407 35.66 -30.85 6.54
CA ASP A 407 36.48 -29.67 6.23
C ASP A 407 35.90 -28.89 5.03
N VAL A 408 34.93 -29.43 4.30
CA VAL A 408 34.26 -28.72 3.19
C VAL A 408 33.33 -27.66 3.74
N ASP A 409 33.57 -26.41 3.35
CA ASP A 409 32.85 -25.22 3.78
C ASP A 409 32.51 -24.28 2.60
N GLY A 410 31.72 -23.26 2.89
CA GLY A 410 31.48 -22.12 2.00
C GLY A 410 30.07 -22.03 1.42
N THR A 411 29.84 -20.95 0.68
CA THR A 411 28.56 -20.63 0.03
C THR A 411 28.60 -20.96 -1.46
N GLU A 412 27.50 -21.49 -1.97
CA GLU A 412 27.27 -21.70 -3.41
C GLU A 412 25.83 -21.37 -3.79
N THR A 413 25.62 -21.02 -5.06
CA THR A 413 24.28 -20.76 -5.59
C THR A 413 24.09 -21.45 -6.92
N TYR A 414 22.92 -22.04 -7.09
CA TYR A 414 22.54 -22.86 -8.22
C TYR A 414 21.47 -22.19 -9.05
N TRP A 415 21.54 -22.40 -10.36
CA TRP A 415 20.55 -22.01 -11.35
C TRP A 415 20.37 -23.15 -12.36
N ASP A 416 19.33 -23.08 -13.18
CA ASP A 416 19.04 -24.07 -14.23
C ASP A 416 18.79 -23.36 -15.57
N ASP A 417 19.11 -24.03 -16.68
CA ASP A 417 19.06 -23.47 -18.03
C ASP A 417 17.75 -23.75 -18.80
N THR A 418 16.78 -24.43 -18.18
CA THR A 418 15.49 -24.78 -18.80
C THR A 418 14.63 -23.53 -19.05
N TYR A 419 14.54 -22.62 -18.07
CA TYR A 419 13.75 -21.39 -18.16
C TYR A 419 14.52 -20.19 -17.63
N ALA A 420 14.32 -19.03 -18.27
CA ALA A 420 14.94 -17.76 -17.90
C ALA A 420 16.47 -17.80 -17.68
N ALA A 421 17.17 -18.75 -18.30
CA ALA A 421 18.56 -19.13 -18.04
C ALA A 421 19.51 -17.96 -17.76
N ALA A 422 19.60 -17.00 -18.69
CA ALA A 422 20.48 -15.84 -18.55
C ALA A 422 20.16 -14.99 -17.30
N LYS A 423 18.88 -14.80 -17.01
CA LYS A 423 18.41 -14.05 -15.83
C LYS A 423 18.58 -14.86 -14.53
N SER A 424 18.38 -16.17 -14.57
CA SER A 424 18.62 -17.06 -13.42
C SER A 424 20.10 -17.07 -13.04
N GLN A 425 20.99 -17.15 -14.02
CA GLN A 425 22.44 -17.07 -13.81
C GLN A 425 22.86 -15.69 -13.26
N GLU A 426 22.29 -14.60 -13.79
CA GLU A 426 22.54 -13.25 -13.29
C GLU A 426 22.08 -13.07 -11.83
N LEU A 427 20.83 -13.48 -11.52
CA LEU A 427 20.29 -13.46 -10.17
C LEU A 427 21.16 -14.28 -9.20
N ALA A 428 21.55 -15.50 -9.60
CA ALA A 428 22.44 -16.35 -8.81
C ALA A 428 23.80 -15.69 -8.56
N THR A 429 24.34 -14.98 -9.54
CA THR A 429 25.62 -14.28 -9.43
C THR A 429 25.56 -13.13 -8.43
N TYR A 430 24.51 -12.31 -8.48
CA TYR A 430 24.35 -11.23 -7.51
C TYR A 430 24.10 -11.75 -6.10
N ILE A 431 23.24 -12.76 -5.94
CA ILE A 431 22.96 -13.36 -4.62
C ILE A 431 24.22 -14.02 -4.03
N ASN A 432 24.94 -14.83 -4.81
CA ASN A 432 26.15 -15.52 -4.32
C ASN A 432 27.21 -14.52 -3.84
N ARG A 433 27.44 -13.44 -4.60
CA ARG A 433 28.40 -12.39 -4.22
C ARG A 433 28.05 -11.76 -2.88
N GLU A 434 26.79 -11.35 -2.69
CA GLU A 434 26.35 -10.68 -1.48
C GLU A 434 26.27 -11.62 -0.28
N LEU A 435 25.92 -12.90 -0.49
CA LEU A 435 25.94 -13.92 0.56
C LEU A 435 27.35 -14.16 1.08
N VAL A 436 28.32 -14.39 0.19
CA VAL A 436 29.73 -14.59 0.54
C VAL A 436 30.26 -13.42 1.38
N ASP A 437 29.98 -12.18 0.95
CA ASP A 437 30.38 -10.97 1.70
C ASP A 437 29.71 -10.89 3.09
N LYS A 438 28.42 -11.20 3.18
CA LYS A 438 27.64 -11.06 4.41
C LYS A 438 27.90 -12.17 5.43
N LEU A 439 28.23 -13.36 4.97
CA LEU A 439 28.52 -14.53 5.80
C LEU A 439 30.02 -14.74 6.05
N ASP A 440 30.89 -14.05 5.32
CA ASP A 440 32.35 -14.22 5.39
C ASP A 440 32.74 -15.69 5.17
N THR A 441 32.19 -16.31 4.14
CA THR A 441 32.34 -17.75 3.82
C THR A 441 33.23 -17.93 2.59
N ASN A 442 33.80 -19.13 2.44
CA ASN A 442 34.49 -19.48 1.21
C ASN A 442 33.54 -19.42 0.00
N ASN A 443 33.95 -18.75 -1.08
CA ASN A 443 33.14 -18.62 -2.28
C ASN A 443 33.31 -19.87 -3.18
N ARG A 444 32.28 -20.70 -3.25
CA ARG A 444 32.26 -21.91 -4.08
C ARG A 444 31.61 -21.71 -5.45
N GLY A 445 31.15 -20.48 -5.71
CA GLY A 445 30.70 -20.00 -7.01
C GLY A 445 29.28 -20.37 -7.38
N VAL A 446 28.92 -19.97 -8.60
CA VAL A 446 27.60 -20.18 -9.20
C VAL A 446 27.65 -21.35 -10.17
N LYS A 447 26.68 -22.26 -10.10
CA LYS A 447 26.68 -23.54 -10.84
C LYS A 447 25.34 -23.80 -11.53
N ASN A 448 25.39 -24.36 -12.75
CA ASN A 448 24.21 -24.86 -13.46
C ASN A 448 23.92 -26.29 -13.00
N VAL A 449 22.80 -26.51 -12.31
CA VAL A 449 22.39 -27.82 -11.79
C VAL A 449 20.89 -28.00 -11.94
N ASN A 450 20.49 -29.20 -12.32
CA ASN A 450 19.11 -29.55 -12.67
C ASN A 450 18.19 -29.82 -11.46
N PHE A 451 18.30 -29.04 -10.39
CA PHE A 451 17.44 -29.16 -9.22
C PHE A 451 15.99 -28.88 -9.59
N LYS A 452 15.08 -29.75 -9.14
CA LYS A 452 13.69 -29.77 -9.61
C LYS A 452 12.96 -28.43 -9.44
N VAL A 453 13.11 -27.77 -8.29
CA VAL A 453 12.39 -26.52 -7.97
C VAL A 453 12.80 -25.33 -8.83
N ILE A 454 14.05 -25.27 -9.28
CA ILE A 454 14.54 -24.20 -10.17
C ILE A 454 14.34 -24.54 -11.64
N ARG A 455 14.46 -25.83 -12.00
CA ARG A 455 14.18 -26.36 -13.35
C ARG A 455 12.71 -26.21 -13.76
N GLU A 456 11.78 -26.41 -12.82
CA GLU A 456 10.32 -26.36 -13.09
C GLU A 456 9.72 -24.96 -12.89
N SER A 457 10.50 -23.99 -12.38
CA SER A 457 10.10 -22.58 -12.23
C SER A 457 10.31 -21.83 -13.55
N THR A 458 9.30 -21.14 -14.07
CA THR A 458 9.32 -20.51 -15.42
C THR A 458 9.84 -19.06 -15.45
N MET A 459 10.13 -18.50 -14.29
CA MET A 459 10.73 -17.19 -14.06
C MET A 459 12.20 -17.33 -13.63
N PRO A 460 12.98 -16.24 -13.52
CA PRO A 460 14.32 -16.28 -12.92
C PRO A 460 14.30 -17.01 -11.57
N SER A 461 15.07 -18.10 -11.46
CA SER A 461 14.99 -19.03 -10.34
C SER A 461 16.38 -19.41 -9.84
N VAL A 462 16.54 -19.46 -8.51
CA VAL A 462 17.80 -19.83 -7.86
C VAL A 462 17.57 -20.74 -6.66
N LEU A 463 18.57 -21.58 -6.37
CA LEU A 463 18.67 -22.33 -5.11
C LEU A 463 20.00 -21.93 -4.45
N VAL A 464 19.93 -21.37 -3.24
CA VAL A 464 21.11 -20.98 -2.48
C VAL A 464 21.45 -22.07 -1.47
N GLU A 465 22.72 -22.43 -1.38
CA GLU A 465 23.27 -23.18 -0.26
C GLU A 465 24.06 -22.22 0.61
N LEU A 466 23.51 -21.88 1.78
CA LEU A 466 24.05 -20.79 2.59
C LEU A 466 25.47 -21.09 3.07
N ALA A 467 25.69 -22.28 3.63
CA ALA A 467 26.95 -22.78 4.19
C ALA A 467 26.84 -24.30 4.46
N PHE A 468 27.89 -24.95 4.96
CA PHE A 468 27.89 -26.40 5.25
C PHE A 468 27.64 -26.72 6.74
N LEU A 469 26.57 -27.47 7.04
CA LEU A 469 26.22 -27.91 8.40
C LEU A 469 27.24 -28.84 9.04
N THR A 470 27.98 -29.60 8.21
CA THR A 470 29.01 -30.55 8.66
C THR A 470 30.31 -29.86 9.07
N ASN A 471 30.56 -28.64 8.59
CA ASN A 471 31.71 -27.85 8.96
C ASN A 471 31.42 -27.04 10.24
N GLU A 472 32.28 -27.12 11.24
CA GLU A 472 32.03 -26.50 12.56
C GLU A 472 31.89 -24.97 12.49
N GLU A 473 32.69 -24.28 11.67
CA GLU A 473 32.68 -22.82 11.56
C GLU A 473 31.42 -22.31 10.83
N ASP A 474 31.08 -22.95 9.71
CA ASP A 474 29.84 -22.68 8.98
C ASP A 474 28.62 -22.98 9.85
N ALA A 475 28.59 -24.14 10.53
CA ALA A 475 27.50 -24.50 11.43
C ALA A 475 27.34 -23.49 12.58
N ALA A 476 28.44 -22.94 13.12
CA ALA A 476 28.40 -21.90 14.14
C ALA A 476 27.72 -20.62 13.62
N LYS A 477 27.98 -20.23 12.36
CA LYS A 477 27.26 -19.14 11.70
C LYS A 477 25.79 -19.49 11.51
N LEU A 478 25.46 -20.68 11.01
CA LEU A 478 24.08 -21.13 10.77
C LEU A 478 23.25 -21.28 12.06
N LYS A 479 23.86 -21.44 13.24
CA LYS A 479 23.18 -21.38 14.55
C LYS A 479 22.83 -19.95 14.98
N SER A 480 23.62 -18.98 14.55
CA SER A 480 23.55 -17.60 15.02
C SER A 480 22.41 -16.84 14.35
N ASP A 481 21.52 -16.24 15.14
CA ASP A 481 20.46 -15.38 14.61
C ASP A 481 21.03 -14.18 13.83
N TYR A 482 22.18 -13.66 14.26
CA TYR A 482 22.89 -12.58 13.56
C TYR A 482 23.29 -13.00 12.14
N TYR A 483 23.91 -14.17 11.97
CA TYR A 483 24.35 -14.61 10.65
C TYR A 483 23.17 -15.08 9.78
N ARG A 484 22.10 -15.62 10.36
CA ARG A 484 20.84 -15.85 9.64
C ARG A 484 20.23 -14.55 9.11
N GLU A 485 20.34 -13.46 9.87
CA GLU A 485 19.96 -12.11 9.40
C GLU A 485 20.90 -11.63 8.28
N GLN A 486 22.21 -11.81 8.43
CA GLN A 486 23.16 -11.44 7.38
C GLN A 486 22.93 -12.23 6.09
N ALA A 487 22.61 -13.52 6.14
CA ALA A 487 22.21 -14.31 4.98
C ALA A 487 21.00 -13.69 4.28
N ALA A 488 19.93 -13.40 5.03
CA ALA A 488 18.73 -12.77 4.47
C ALA A 488 19.01 -11.40 3.85
N ILE A 489 19.87 -10.58 4.47
CA ILE A 489 20.33 -9.29 3.92
C ILE A 489 21.13 -9.50 2.63
N GLY A 490 22.05 -10.47 2.59
CA GLY A 490 22.84 -10.79 1.40
C GLY A 490 21.97 -11.18 0.22
N ILE A 491 21.01 -12.10 0.43
CA ILE A 491 20.04 -12.47 -0.60
C ILE A 491 19.22 -11.25 -1.04
N THR A 492 18.74 -10.43 -0.09
CA THR A 492 17.97 -9.21 -0.40
C THR A 492 18.77 -8.23 -1.26
N ASN A 493 20.06 -8.02 -0.96
CA ASN A 493 20.93 -7.13 -1.74
C ASN A 493 21.15 -7.66 -3.16
N GLY A 494 21.30 -8.98 -3.31
CA GLY A 494 21.42 -9.63 -4.60
C GLY A 494 20.17 -9.41 -5.46
N VAL A 495 18.99 -9.60 -4.86
CA VAL A 495 17.69 -9.34 -5.49
C VAL A 495 17.49 -7.87 -5.84
N LEU A 496 17.85 -6.95 -4.93
CA LEU A 496 17.80 -5.52 -5.20
C LEU A 496 18.72 -5.13 -6.35
N THR A 497 19.88 -5.75 -6.49
CA THR A 497 20.79 -5.51 -7.61
C THR A 497 20.22 -6.05 -8.92
N PHE A 498 19.57 -7.22 -8.88
CA PHE A 498 18.96 -7.86 -10.04
C PHE A 498 17.78 -7.05 -10.64
N PHE A 499 16.96 -6.43 -9.80
CA PHE A 499 15.78 -5.66 -10.25
C PHE A 499 16.04 -4.16 -10.47
N ARG A 500 17.26 -3.67 -10.24
CA ARG A 500 17.66 -2.30 -10.57
C ARG A 500 17.85 -2.12 -12.06
#